data_AF-A0A952INR8-F1
#
_entry.id   AF-A0A952INR8-F1
#
_cell.length_a   1.000
_cell.length_b   1.000
_cell.length_c   1.000
_cell.angle_alpha   90.00
_cell.angle_beta   90.00
_cell.angle_gamma   90.00
#
_symmetry.space_group_name_H-M   'P 1'
#
loop_
_entity.id
_entity.type
_entity.pdbx_description
1 polymer ?
#
loop_
_entity_poly.entity_id
_entity_poly.type
_entity_poly.pdbx_seq_one_letter_code
_entity_poly.pdbx_strand_id
1 'polypeptide(L)'
;MDHIEIKALLERLGSTLEAAELHGLLCGLLGAMPSQRAKSRWFSELLESTSVEAGELARHATDLKTLEEVFEATVDEINASDLSLQLLLPEDSESVRVRTEGLASWCTGYCLGVGLGTGWSDESVPDSAEKSASKPAGNTTARALPDDTLELLSDFTAISRAAAEDDENDEAALVELEEYVRMGALLIFEELQPASPAPTPDPTRVH
;
A
#
# COMPACT_ATOMS: atom_id res chain seq x y z
N MET A 1 0.57 -9.32 -11.97
CA MET A 1 1.08 -10.10 -10.82
C MET A 1 0.06 -11.19 -10.48
N ASP A 2 0.47 -12.40 -10.10
CA ASP A 2 -0.45 -13.53 -9.83
C ASP A 2 -0.65 -13.75 -8.32
N HIS A 3 -1.86 -13.54 -7.81
CA HIS A 3 -2.16 -13.65 -6.38
C HIS A 3 -1.98 -15.08 -5.83
N ILE A 4 -2.30 -16.12 -6.63
CA ILE A 4 -2.15 -17.53 -6.21
C ILE A 4 -0.66 -17.86 -6.04
N GLU A 5 0.17 -17.43 -6.99
CA GLU A 5 1.62 -17.62 -6.92
C GLU A 5 2.21 -16.95 -5.67
N ILE A 6 1.86 -15.68 -5.42
CA ILE A 6 2.37 -14.92 -4.27
C ILE A 6 1.88 -15.51 -2.95
N LYS A 7 0.61 -15.92 -2.86
CA LYS A 7 0.09 -16.61 -1.68
C LYS A 7 0.88 -17.89 -1.38
N ALA A 8 1.07 -18.76 -2.36
CA ALA A 8 1.80 -20.01 -2.18
C ALA A 8 3.28 -19.78 -1.79
N LEU A 9 3.88 -18.70 -2.30
CA LEU A 9 5.20 -18.21 -1.92
C LEU A 9 5.25 -17.84 -0.43
N LEU A 10 4.31 -17.02 0.05
CA LEU A 10 4.28 -16.55 1.43
C LEU A 10 4.07 -17.70 2.41
N GLU A 11 3.24 -18.68 2.04
CA GLU A 11 3.09 -19.93 2.79
C GLU A 11 4.40 -20.71 2.91
N ARG A 12 5.22 -20.80 1.84
CA ARG A 12 6.55 -21.45 1.87
C ARG A 12 7.55 -20.71 2.76
N LEU A 13 7.44 -19.39 2.84
CA LEU A 13 8.23 -18.56 3.73
C LEU A 13 7.73 -18.62 5.18
N GLY A 14 6.56 -19.22 5.44
CA GLY A 14 5.92 -19.18 6.75
C GLY A 14 5.63 -17.75 7.20
N SER A 15 5.24 -16.88 6.26
CA SER A 15 4.84 -15.50 6.53
C SER A 15 3.46 -15.46 7.18
N THR A 16 3.25 -14.51 8.10
CA THR A 16 1.93 -14.20 8.65
C THR A 16 1.15 -13.17 7.82
N LEU A 17 1.75 -12.58 6.79
CA LEU A 17 1.11 -11.61 5.92
C LEU A 17 0.33 -12.30 4.81
N GLU A 18 -0.77 -11.69 4.39
CA GLU A 18 -1.50 -12.10 3.20
C GLU A 18 -0.90 -11.46 1.93
N ALA A 19 -1.11 -12.09 0.77
CA ALA A 19 -0.58 -11.57 -0.50
C ALA A 19 -1.11 -10.17 -0.83
N ALA A 20 -2.41 -9.96 -0.63
CA ALA A 20 -3.05 -8.66 -0.82
C ALA A 20 -2.52 -7.61 0.17
N GLU A 21 -2.39 -7.96 1.46
CA GLU A 21 -1.82 -7.09 2.49
C GLU A 21 -0.37 -6.69 2.18
N LEU A 22 0.46 -7.65 1.77
CA LEU A 22 1.86 -7.38 1.42
C LEU A 22 1.98 -6.39 0.25
N HIS A 23 1.11 -6.51 -0.75
CA HIS A 23 1.08 -5.59 -1.88
C HIS A 23 0.53 -4.21 -1.50
N GLY A 24 -0.51 -4.16 -0.66
CA GLY A 24 -1.01 -2.91 -0.08
C GLY A 24 0.09 -2.17 0.68
N LEU A 25 0.83 -2.88 1.53
CA LEU A 25 1.99 -2.36 2.26
C LEU A 25 3.03 -1.74 1.33
N LEU A 26 3.37 -2.42 0.24
CA LEU A 26 4.29 -1.88 -0.76
C LEU A 26 3.76 -0.56 -1.37
N CYS A 27 2.50 -0.53 -1.80
CA CYS A 27 1.88 0.65 -2.41
C CYS A 27 1.86 1.84 -1.42
N GLY A 28 1.49 1.61 -0.16
CA GLY A 28 1.49 2.64 0.87
C GLY A 28 2.90 3.18 1.18
N LEU A 29 3.89 2.30 1.24
CA LEU A 29 5.29 2.71 1.39
C LEU A 29 5.76 3.55 0.19
N LEU A 30 5.44 3.16 -1.05
CA LEU A 30 5.81 3.90 -2.26
C LEU A 30 5.18 5.30 -2.31
N GLY A 31 3.95 5.46 -1.79
CA GLY A 31 3.33 6.79 -1.63
C GLY A 31 4.02 7.65 -0.56
N ALA A 32 4.58 7.03 0.48
CA ALA A 32 5.12 7.75 1.62
C ALA A 32 6.63 8.05 1.55
N MET A 33 7.41 7.33 0.73
CA MET A 33 8.87 7.49 0.67
C MET A 33 9.47 7.09 -0.70
N PRO A 34 10.72 7.52 -1.00
CA PRO A 34 11.40 7.11 -2.23
C PRO A 34 11.53 5.59 -2.38
N SER A 35 11.42 5.09 -3.61
CA SER A 35 11.34 3.65 -3.93
C SER A 35 12.43 2.79 -3.30
N GLN A 36 13.68 3.26 -3.22
CA GLN A 36 14.75 2.51 -2.56
C GLN A 36 14.55 2.33 -1.05
N ARG A 37 14.02 3.36 -0.38
CA ARG A 37 13.69 3.27 1.04
C ARG A 37 12.45 2.40 1.25
N ALA A 38 11.46 2.51 0.36
CA ALA A 38 10.28 1.67 0.35
C ALA A 38 10.66 0.19 0.19
N LYS A 39 11.53 -0.16 -0.77
CA LYS A 39 12.05 -1.52 -0.98
C LYS A 39 12.67 -2.09 0.30
N SER A 40 13.57 -1.32 0.90
CA SER A 40 14.26 -1.74 2.13
C SER A 40 13.29 -1.96 3.29
N ARG A 41 12.31 -1.08 3.47
CA ARG A 41 11.30 -1.21 4.53
C ARG A 41 10.36 -2.39 4.26
N TRP A 42 9.88 -2.54 3.04
CA TRP A 42 8.98 -3.61 2.61
C TRP A 42 9.60 -4.99 2.82
N PHE A 43 10.85 -5.19 2.43
CA PHE A 43 11.56 -6.44 2.70
C PHE A 43 11.82 -6.67 4.21
N SER A 44 12.03 -5.61 5.00
CA SER A 44 12.16 -5.73 6.47
C SER A 44 10.86 -6.29 7.07
N GLU A 45 9.72 -5.68 6.74
CA GLU A 45 8.41 -6.11 7.22
C GLU A 45 8.08 -7.53 6.79
N LEU A 46 8.35 -7.86 5.52
CA LEU A 46 8.19 -9.22 5.02
C LEU A 46 9.01 -10.20 5.85
N LEU A 47 10.33 -9.98 5.99
CA LEU A 47 11.20 -10.90 6.72
C LEU A 47 10.82 -11.03 8.20
N GLU A 48 10.42 -9.92 8.84
CA GLU A 48 9.91 -9.90 10.21
C GLU A 48 8.61 -10.72 10.37
N SER A 49 7.80 -10.82 9.32
CA SER A 49 6.59 -11.66 9.29
C SER A 49 6.88 -13.15 9.04
N THR A 50 8.08 -13.51 8.58
CA THR A 50 8.42 -14.90 8.21
C THR A 50 8.97 -15.71 9.38
N SER A 51 8.93 -17.04 9.23
CA SER A 51 9.66 -17.97 10.12
C SER A 51 11.07 -18.31 9.59
N VAL A 52 11.57 -17.60 8.58
CA VAL A 52 12.84 -17.91 7.90
C VAL A 52 14.01 -17.33 8.67
N GLU A 53 14.92 -18.19 9.09
CA GLU A 53 16.18 -17.78 9.73
C GLU A 53 17.18 -17.22 8.71
N ALA A 54 18.06 -16.31 9.13
CA ALA A 54 19.02 -15.66 8.24
C ALA A 54 19.93 -16.66 7.48
N GLY A 55 20.22 -17.82 8.08
CA GLY A 55 21.00 -18.89 7.44
C GLY A 55 20.25 -19.68 6.36
N GLU A 56 18.93 -19.49 6.23
CA GLU A 56 18.06 -20.23 5.32
C GLU A 56 17.60 -19.41 4.11
N LEU A 57 17.80 -18.09 4.14
CA LEU A 57 17.49 -17.16 3.04
C LEU A 57 17.96 -17.65 1.67
N ALA A 58 19.15 -18.24 1.59
CA ALA A 58 19.71 -18.75 0.33
C ALA A 58 18.87 -19.88 -0.30
N ARG A 59 18.11 -20.64 0.51
CA ARG A 59 17.21 -21.69 0.03
C ARG A 59 15.95 -21.12 -0.63
N HIS A 60 15.61 -19.88 -0.29
CA HIS A 60 14.45 -19.14 -0.78
C HIS A 60 14.85 -18.11 -1.86
N ALA A 61 16.01 -18.26 -2.51
CA ALA A 61 16.48 -17.28 -3.50
C ALA A 61 15.49 -17.06 -4.66
N THR A 62 14.80 -18.11 -5.11
CA THR A 62 13.76 -17.99 -6.16
C THR A 62 12.55 -17.22 -5.65
N ASP A 63 12.08 -17.53 -4.45
CA ASP A 63 10.95 -16.85 -3.80
C ASP A 63 11.23 -15.34 -3.64
N LEU A 64 12.43 -15.00 -3.16
CA LEU A 64 12.88 -13.61 -3.01
C LEU A 64 13.01 -12.89 -4.36
N LYS A 65 13.41 -13.59 -5.42
CA LYS A 65 13.47 -13.04 -6.78
C LYS A 65 12.07 -12.72 -7.31
N THR A 66 11.09 -13.59 -7.09
CA THR A 66 9.69 -13.33 -7.46
C THR A 66 9.13 -12.11 -6.72
N LEU A 67 9.46 -11.95 -5.44
CA LEU A 67 9.09 -10.76 -4.66
C LEU A 67 9.76 -9.49 -5.19
N GLU A 68 11.01 -9.58 -5.64
CA GLU A 68 11.68 -8.46 -6.30
C GLU A 68 10.98 -8.10 -7.61
N GLU A 69 10.52 -9.07 -8.41
CA GLU A 69 9.75 -8.83 -9.62
C GLU A 69 8.40 -8.15 -9.32
N VAL A 70 7.72 -8.53 -8.23
CA VAL A 70 6.52 -7.82 -7.72
C VAL A 70 6.83 -6.37 -7.38
N PHE A 71 7.95 -6.12 -6.70
CA PHE A 71 8.38 -4.77 -6.37
C PHE A 71 8.57 -3.91 -7.62
N GLU A 72 9.37 -4.40 -8.58
CA GLU A 72 9.67 -3.63 -9.79
C GLU A 72 8.41 -3.40 -10.63
N ALA A 73 7.54 -4.42 -10.76
CA ALA A 73 6.25 -4.27 -11.46
C ALA A 73 5.35 -3.21 -10.79
N THR A 74 5.25 -3.21 -9.46
CA THR A 74 4.45 -2.23 -8.72
C THR A 74 4.99 -0.81 -8.90
N VAL A 75 6.33 -0.66 -8.91
CA VAL A 75 6.98 0.64 -9.18
C VAL A 75 6.68 1.12 -10.59
N ASP A 76 6.75 0.24 -11.60
CA ASP A 76 6.41 0.61 -12.97
C ASP A 76 4.94 1.02 -13.11
N GLU A 77 4.03 0.23 -12.55
CA GLU A 77 2.59 0.44 -12.65
C GLU A 77 2.11 1.71 -11.89
N ILE A 78 2.62 1.97 -10.69
CA ILE A 78 2.21 3.17 -9.91
C ILE A 78 2.73 4.47 -10.53
N ASN A 79 3.81 4.41 -11.31
CA ASN A 79 4.36 5.55 -12.04
C ASN A 79 3.83 5.66 -13.47
N ALA A 80 2.94 4.75 -13.90
CA ALA A 80 2.43 4.72 -15.26
C ALA A 80 1.45 5.88 -15.51
N SER A 81 1.66 6.62 -16.61
CA SER A 81 0.85 7.80 -16.95
C SER A 81 -0.60 7.48 -17.32
N ASP A 82 -0.91 6.23 -17.61
CA ASP A 82 -2.25 5.72 -17.94
C ASP A 82 -2.96 5.11 -16.71
N LEU A 83 -2.42 5.32 -15.50
CA LEU A 83 -3.04 4.91 -14.23
C LEU A 83 -3.22 3.38 -14.14
N SER A 84 -2.21 2.64 -14.60
CA SER A 84 -2.28 1.18 -14.82
C SER A 84 -2.05 0.31 -13.58
N LEU A 85 -1.97 0.87 -12.37
CA LEU A 85 -1.83 0.11 -11.12
C LEU A 85 -2.84 -1.03 -11.08
N GLN A 86 -2.42 -2.26 -10.77
CA GLN A 86 -3.34 -3.37 -10.53
C GLN A 86 -3.24 -3.80 -9.07
N LEU A 87 -4.39 -3.90 -8.39
CA LEU A 87 -4.42 -4.40 -7.02
C LEU A 87 -4.19 -5.92 -7.06
N LEU A 88 -3.19 -6.41 -6.31
CA LEU A 88 -2.99 -7.83 -6.08
C LEU A 88 -4.09 -8.37 -5.17
N LEU A 89 -5.18 -8.86 -5.75
CA LEU A 89 -6.35 -9.39 -5.05
C LEU A 89 -6.60 -10.86 -5.45
N PRO A 90 -7.40 -11.62 -4.68
CA PRO A 90 -7.83 -12.96 -5.08
C PRO A 90 -8.53 -12.95 -6.45
N GLU A 91 -8.38 -14.03 -7.22
CA GLU A 91 -8.94 -14.10 -8.58
C GLU A 91 -10.46 -14.00 -8.61
N ASP A 92 -11.03 -13.51 -9.71
CA ASP A 92 -12.49 -13.38 -9.93
C ASP A 92 -13.27 -14.69 -9.80
N SER A 93 -12.58 -15.85 -9.90
CA SER A 93 -13.19 -17.15 -9.65
C SER A 93 -13.47 -17.44 -8.18
N GLU A 94 -12.83 -16.71 -7.26
CA GLU A 94 -13.09 -16.80 -5.83
C GLU A 94 -14.42 -16.13 -5.48
N SER A 95 -15.02 -16.58 -4.37
CA SER A 95 -16.26 -15.97 -3.88
C SER A 95 -16.05 -14.49 -3.59
N VAL A 96 -17.08 -13.67 -3.82
CA VAL A 96 -17.04 -12.22 -3.50
C VAL A 96 -16.61 -12.00 -2.05
N ARG A 97 -17.07 -12.80 -1.08
CA ARG A 97 -16.54 -12.75 0.30
C ARG A 97 -15.01 -12.81 0.37
N VAL A 98 -14.40 -13.81 -0.26
CA VAL A 98 -12.93 -13.99 -0.25
C VAL A 98 -12.24 -12.80 -0.92
N ARG A 99 -12.81 -12.24 -1.99
CA ARG A 99 -12.26 -11.05 -2.65
C ARG A 99 -12.44 -9.77 -1.81
N THR A 100 -13.58 -9.61 -1.15
CA THR A 100 -13.82 -8.52 -0.18
C THR A 100 -12.85 -8.58 0.99
N GLU A 101 -12.60 -9.78 1.53
CA GLU A 101 -11.56 -10.02 2.55
C GLU A 101 -10.17 -9.64 2.00
N GLY A 102 -9.86 -10.04 0.77
CA GLY A 102 -8.62 -9.65 0.09
C GLY A 102 -8.46 -8.13 -0.06
N LEU A 103 -9.53 -7.41 -0.43
CA LEU A 103 -9.51 -5.96 -0.53
C LEU A 103 -9.31 -5.29 0.84
N ALA A 104 -9.96 -5.80 1.88
CA ALA A 104 -9.74 -5.33 3.26
C ALA A 104 -8.32 -5.56 3.76
N SER A 105 -7.74 -6.72 3.47
CA SER A 105 -6.33 -7.01 3.74
C SER A 105 -5.41 -6.06 2.96
N TRP A 106 -5.72 -5.77 1.69
CA TRP A 106 -4.97 -4.78 0.90
C TRP A 106 -5.02 -3.38 1.53
N CYS A 107 -6.20 -2.90 1.92
CA CYS A 107 -6.35 -1.60 2.60
C CYS A 107 -5.59 -1.56 3.93
N THR A 108 -5.59 -2.66 4.69
CA THR A 108 -4.82 -2.79 5.94
C THR A 108 -3.33 -2.59 5.70
N GLY A 109 -2.77 -3.32 4.72
CA GLY A 109 -1.38 -3.16 4.32
C GLY A 109 -1.08 -1.74 3.86
N TYR A 110 -1.93 -1.16 3.03
CA TYR A 110 -1.75 0.21 2.52
C TYR A 110 -1.65 1.25 3.64
N CYS A 111 -2.62 1.24 4.56
CA CYS A 111 -2.63 2.12 5.72
C CYS A 111 -1.39 1.94 6.60
N LEU A 112 -0.96 0.69 6.82
CA LEU A 112 0.30 0.40 7.53
C LEU A 112 1.51 1.02 6.81
N GLY A 113 1.61 0.85 5.50
CA GLY A 113 2.71 1.40 4.70
C GLY A 113 2.79 2.92 4.76
N VAL A 114 1.65 3.60 4.63
CA VAL A 114 1.57 5.06 4.77
C VAL A 114 1.95 5.48 6.18
N GLY A 115 1.44 4.81 7.22
CA GLY A 115 1.78 5.07 8.61
C GLY A 115 3.28 4.93 8.90
N LEU A 116 3.92 3.87 8.40
CA LEU A 116 5.36 3.65 8.55
C LEU A 116 6.21 4.73 7.87
N GLY A 117 5.75 5.29 6.76
CA GLY A 117 6.50 6.31 6.03
C GLY A 117 6.22 7.75 6.47
N THR A 118 5.03 8.02 6.98
CA THR A 118 4.58 9.38 7.34
C THR A 118 4.46 9.60 8.84
N GLY A 119 4.38 8.54 9.65
CA GLY A 119 4.02 8.62 11.08
C GLY A 119 2.52 8.84 11.33
N TRP A 120 1.67 8.71 10.29
CA TRP A 120 0.22 8.75 10.42
C TRP A 120 -0.31 7.54 11.22
N SER A 121 -1.40 7.77 11.97
CA SER A 121 -2.22 6.74 12.60
C SER A 121 -3.69 7.15 12.56
N ASP A 122 -4.61 6.19 12.62
CA ASP A 122 -6.06 6.45 12.63
C ASP A 122 -6.48 7.41 13.77
N GLU A 123 -5.81 7.34 14.93
CA GLU A 123 -6.02 8.24 16.08
C GLU A 123 -5.62 9.71 15.81
N SER A 124 -4.94 9.99 14.71
CA SER A 124 -4.45 11.34 14.36
C SER A 124 -5.49 12.21 13.65
N VAL A 125 -6.65 11.66 13.27
CA VAL A 125 -7.75 12.41 12.66
C VAL A 125 -8.67 12.96 13.77
N PRO A 126 -8.66 14.28 14.04
CA PRO A 126 -9.61 14.86 14.99
C PRO A 126 -11.02 14.70 14.46
N ASP A 127 -11.94 14.28 15.35
CA ASP A 127 -13.36 14.18 15.04
C ASP A 127 -13.84 15.49 14.41
N SER A 128 -14.49 15.40 13.25
CA SER A 128 -14.76 16.48 12.29
C SER A 128 -15.44 17.74 12.87
N ALA A 129 -15.92 17.69 14.10
CA ALA A 129 -16.49 18.81 14.86
C ALA A 129 -15.45 19.73 15.51
N GLU A 130 -14.18 19.32 15.67
CA GLU A 130 -13.14 20.14 16.29
C GLU A 130 -11.96 20.37 15.32
N LYS A 131 -12.14 21.27 14.35
CA LYS A 131 -11.02 22.02 13.73
C LYS A 131 -10.39 22.95 14.77
N SER A 132 -9.83 22.40 15.85
CA SER A 132 -9.02 23.13 16.81
C SER A 132 -7.56 22.86 16.49
N ALA A 133 -6.80 23.94 16.32
CA ALA A 133 -5.37 23.97 16.02
C ALA A 133 -4.49 23.40 17.15
N SER A 134 -4.76 22.17 17.58
CA SER A 134 -3.96 21.49 18.56
C SER A 134 -2.79 20.82 17.84
N LYS A 135 -1.63 21.48 17.90
CA LYS A 135 -0.34 20.82 17.66
C LYS A 135 -0.34 19.48 18.40
N PRO A 136 0.11 18.37 17.77
CA PRO A 136 0.21 17.11 18.47
C PRO A 136 1.11 17.28 19.69
N ALA A 137 0.55 17.05 20.87
CA ALA A 137 1.27 16.98 22.13
C ALA A 137 1.91 15.59 22.22
N GLY A 138 3.14 15.46 21.72
CA GLY A 138 3.89 14.21 21.76
C GLY A 138 5.03 14.25 20.76
N ASN A 139 6.15 13.60 21.07
CA ASN A 139 7.39 13.62 20.28
C ASN A 139 7.32 12.87 18.93
N THR A 140 6.16 12.82 18.28
CA THR A 140 5.96 12.05 17.05
C THR A 140 6.39 12.88 15.85
N THR A 141 7.36 12.37 15.09
CA THR A 141 7.90 12.97 13.85
C THR A 141 6.93 12.83 12.67
N ALA A 142 5.62 12.94 12.90
CA ALA A 142 4.60 12.71 11.88
C ALA A 142 4.60 13.84 10.84
N ARG A 143 4.63 13.49 9.55
CA ARG A 143 4.43 14.39 8.41
C ARG A 143 2.97 14.82 8.41
N ALA A 144 2.72 16.13 8.31
CA ALA A 144 1.37 16.64 8.07
C ALA A 144 0.89 16.16 6.69
N LEU A 145 -0.29 15.52 6.65
CA LEU A 145 -0.92 15.04 5.42
C LEU A 145 -2.06 15.99 5.00
N PRO A 146 -2.35 16.13 3.70
CA PRO A 146 -3.51 16.88 3.20
C PRO A 146 -4.85 16.31 3.70
N ASP A 147 -5.86 17.16 3.86
CA ASP A 147 -7.20 16.76 4.33
C ASP A 147 -7.78 15.63 3.44
N ASP A 148 -7.71 15.78 2.11
CA ASP A 148 -8.21 14.77 1.15
C ASP A 148 -7.47 13.43 1.27
N THR A 149 -6.17 13.44 1.61
CA THR A 149 -5.41 12.22 1.89
C THR A 149 -5.89 11.56 3.18
N LEU A 150 -6.19 12.34 4.22
CA LEU A 150 -6.70 11.81 5.48
C LEU A 150 -8.10 11.20 5.33
N GLU A 151 -8.96 11.80 4.51
CA GLU A 151 -10.28 11.25 4.18
C GLU A 151 -10.16 9.88 3.50
N LEU A 152 -9.33 9.77 2.45
CA LEU A 152 -9.08 8.49 1.76
C LEU A 152 -8.48 7.42 2.70
N LEU A 153 -7.55 7.78 3.57
CA LEU A 153 -6.98 6.85 4.55
C LEU A 153 -7.99 6.40 5.60
N SER A 154 -8.91 7.29 5.99
CA SER A 154 -10.02 6.96 6.90
C SER A 154 -10.97 5.97 6.23
N ASP A 155 -11.30 6.19 4.95
CA ASP A 155 -12.15 5.28 4.18
C ASP A 155 -11.50 3.91 4.01
N PHE A 156 -10.21 3.84 3.70
CA PHE A 156 -9.49 2.56 3.59
C PHE A 156 -9.48 1.81 4.92
N THR A 157 -9.38 2.54 6.04
CA THR A 157 -9.50 1.97 7.39
C THR A 157 -10.92 1.51 7.71
N ALA A 158 -11.94 2.17 7.17
CA ALA A 158 -13.33 1.73 7.29
C ALA A 158 -13.57 0.44 6.46
N ILE A 159 -13.07 0.39 5.22
CA ILE A 159 -13.16 -0.78 4.34
C ILE A 159 -12.48 -1.99 4.99
N SER A 160 -11.30 -1.81 5.59
CA SER A 160 -10.59 -2.91 6.25
C SER A 160 -11.34 -3.50 7.45
N ARG A 161 -12.19 -2.71 8.12
CA ARG A 161 -13.02 -3.15 9.24
C ARG A 161 -14.35 -3.78 8.79
N ALA A 162 -14.96 -3.21 7.75
CA ALA A 162 -16.30 -3.60 7.30
C ALA A 162 -16.37 -5.01 6.70
N ALA A 163 -15.30 -5.47 6.03
CA ALA A 163 -15.26 -6.81 5.43
C ALA A 163 -15.42 -7.96 6.45
N ALA A 164 -15.20 -7.69 7.75
CA ALA A 164 -15.38 -8.68 8.81
C ALA A 164 -16.85 -8.90 9.22
N GLU A 165 -17.78 -8.03 8.81
CA GLU A 165 -19.14 -7.99 9.37
C GLU A 165 -20.27 -8.25 8.36
N ASP A 166 -20.00 -8.23 7.05
CA ASP A 166 -21.06 -8.28 6.03
C ASP A 166 -21.27 -9.67 5.39
N ASP A 167 -22.54 -10.05 5.26
CA ASP A 167 -23.04 -11.26 4.58
C ASP A 167 -23.69 -10.91 3.22
N GLU A 168 -23.89 -9.61 2.91
CA GLU A 168 -24.46 -9.16 1.65
C GLU A 168 -23.39 -9.12 0.54
N ASN A 169 -23.53 -10.07 -0.37
CA ASN A 169 -22.53 -10.40 -1.38
C ASN A 169 -22.90 -9.74 -2.73
N ASP A 170 -22.61 -8.45 -2.89
CA ASP A 170 -22.85 -7.68 -4.12
C ASP A 170 -21.57 -7.51 -4.95
N GLU A 171 -21.52 -8.21 -6.08
CA GLU A 171 -20.42 -8.16 -7.05
C GLU A 171 -20.21 -6.74 -7.61
N ALA A 172 -21.29 -6.00 -7.87
CA ALA A 172 -21.19 -4.65 -8.43
C ALA A 172 -20.58 -3.69 -7.42
N ALA A 173 -20.97 -3.80 -6.15
CA ALA A 173 -20.41 -3.02 -5.06
C ALA A 173 -18.91 -3.32 -4.86
N LEU A 174 -18.50 -4.59 -4.94
CA LEU A 174 -17.09 -4.95 -4.81
C LEU A 174 -16.24 -4.32 -5.93
N VAL A 175 -16.67 -4.42 -7.19
CA VAL A 175 -15.94 -3.81 -8.33
C VAL A 175 -15.83 -2.29 -8.17
N GLU A 176 -16.88 -1.63 -7.68
CA GLU A 176 -16.84 -0.19 -7.39
C GLU A 176 -15.83 0.14 -6.27
N LEU A 177 -15.78 -0.66 -5.21
CA LEU A 177 -14.83 -0.49 -4.11
C LEU A 177 -13.39 -0.75 -4.53
N GLU A 178 -13.13 -1.77 -5.35
CA GLU A 178 -11.79 -2.05 -5.89
C GLU A 178 -11.28 -0.84 -6.69
N GLU A 179 -12.12 -0.26 -7.54
CA GLU A 179 -11.74 0.93 -8.31
C GLU A 179 -11.64 2.20 -7.47
N TYR A 180 -12.49 2.36 -6.45
CA TYR A 180 -12.36 3.42 -5.47
C TYR A 180 -11.00 3.36 -4.78
N VAL A 181 -10.62 2.19 -4.27
CA VAL A 181 -9.36 1.96 -3.56
C VAL A 181 -8.16 2.17 -4.50
N ARG A 182 -8.22 1.62 -5.71
CA ARG A 182 -7.14 1.79 -6.70
C ARG A 182 -6.91 3.26 -7.05
N MET A 183 -7.99 4.00 -7.33
CA MET A 183 -7.89 5.43 -7.65
C MET A 183 -7.44 6.26 -6.44
N GLY A 184 -7.96 5.98 -5.25
CA GLY A 184 -7.53 6.64 -4.02
C GLY A 184 -6.03 6.44 -3.76
N ALA A 185 -5.51 5.23 -3.97
CA ALA A 185 -4.09 4.93 -3.82
C ALA A 185 -3.20 5.72 -4.79
N LEU A 186 -3.63 5.86 -6.06
CA LEU A 186 -2.94 6.66 -7.08
C LEU A 186 -2.98 8.15 -6.76
N LEU A 187 -4.12 8.68 -6.27
CA LEU A 187 -4.26 10.08 -5.88
C LEU A 187 -3.35 10.43 -4.70
N ILE A 188 -3.32 9.58 -3.67
CA ILE A 188 -2.41 9.75 -2.53
C ILE A 188 -0.95 9.68 -3.00
N PHE A 189 -0.61 8.77 -3.92
CA PHE A 189 0.73 8.69 -4.48
C PHE A 189 1.13 9.98 -5.20
N GLU A 190 0.28 10.51 -6.09
CA GLU A 190 0.54 11.76 -6.82
C GLU A 190 0.71 12.96 -5.88
N GLU A 191 -0.14 13.04 -4.84
CA GLU A 191 -0.11 14.12 -3.84
C GLU A 191 1.15 14.04 -2.95
N LEU A 192 1.56 12.84 -2.54
CA LEU A 192 2.66 12.67 -1.59
C LEU A 192 4.05 12.54 -2.25
N GLN A 193 4.11 12.12 -3.52
CA GLN A 193 5.30 12.01 -4.36
C GLN A 193 5.19 12.88 -5.62
N PRO A 194 5.12 14.24 -5.49
CA PRO A 194 4.99 15.10 -6.64
C PRO A 194 6.19 14.92 -7.59
N ALA A 195 5.90 14.81 -8.88
CA ALA A 195 6.93 14.70 -9.91
C ALA A 195 7.95 15.84 -9.75
N SER A 196 9.24 15.49 -9.73
CA SER A 196 10.31 16.49 -9.62
C SER A 196 10.17 17.49 -10.78
N PRO A 197 10.17 18.81 -10.54
CA PRO A 197 10.08 19.77 -11.62
C PRO A 197 11.25 19.56 -12.58
N ALA A 198 10.97 19.45 -13.88
CA ALA A 198 11.99 19.29 -14.90
C ALA A 198 13.10 20.34 -14.70
N PRO A 199 14.39 19.97 -14.84
CA PRO A 199 15.48 20.92 -14.65
C PRO A 199 15.27 22.12 -15.58
N THR A 200 15.20 23.32 -15.00
CA THR A 200 15.10 24.56 -15.75
C THR A 200 16.29 24.63 -16.73
N PRO A 201 16.06 24.84 -18.03
CA PRO A 201 17.15 24.96 -18.98
C PRO A 201 18.02 26.16 -18.59
N ASP A 202 19.30 25.91 -18.37
CA ASP A 202 20.29 26.93 -18.04
C ASP A 202 20.35 27.99 -19.16
N PRO A 203 19.95 29.25 -18.89
CA PRO A 203 19.94 30.31 -19.90
C PRO A 203 21.35 30.68 -20.38
N THR A 204 22.41 30.14 -19.77
CA THR A 204 23.80 30.49 -20.07
C THR A 204 24.43 29.62 -21.17
N ARG A 205 23.71 28.62 -21.70
CA ARG A 205 24.20 27.79 -22.82
C ARG A 205 23.76 28.34 -24.17
N VAL A 206 24.15 29.58 -24.47
CA VAL A 206 24.15 30.12 -25.83
C VAL A 206 25.58 30.08 -26.36
N HIS A 207 25.72 29.54 -27.56
CA HIS A 207 26.94 29.34 -28.34
C HIS A 207 27.91 30.52 -28.38
#